data_AF-A0A4Y1ZS96-F1
#
_entry.id   AF-A0A4Y1ZS96-F1
#
_cell.length_a   1.000
_cell.length_b   1.000
_cell.length_c   1.000
_cell.angle_alpha   90.00
_cell.angle_beta   90.00
_cell.angle_gamma   90.00
#
_symmetry.space_group_name_H-M   'P 1'
#
loop_
_entity.id
_entity.type
_entity.pdbx_description
1 polymer ?
#
loop_
_entity_poly.entity_id
_entity_poly.type
_entity_poly.pdbx_seq_one_letter_code
_entity_poly.pdbx_strand_id
1 'polypeptide(L)'
;MARRLGTSITETERLVDCSQSAVVSIHAKWINDGDTSSRHQGVGRPRAMKKGRRRLSRLVKQNRRQRVAQLEAEYNAGPSANVSEHTVQRTLLDRGLCSATDVPLVSLC
;
A
#
# COMPACT_ATOMS: atom_id res chain seq x y z
N MET A 1 17.63 11.71 16.55
CA MET A 1 18.38 12.07 17.77
C MET A 1 19.43 10.98 18.02
N ALA A 2 20.55 11.34 18.63
CA ALA A 2 21.78 10.54 18.83
C ALA A 2 22.67 10.38 17.58
N ARG A 3 23.51 11.40 17.32
CA ARG A 3 24.82 11.17 16.72
C ARG A 3 25.67 10.39 17.74
N ARG A 4 26.55 9.50 17.26
CA ARG A 4 27.60 8.72 17.97
C ARG A 4 28.05 9.37 19.30
N LEU A 5 27.33 9.11 20.37
CA LEU A 5 27.62 9.68 21.69
C LEU A 5 28.55 8.76 22.53
N GLY A 6 28.97 7.62 21.98
CA GLY A 6 29.80 6.66 22.72
C GLY A 6 29.13 6.11 23.98
N THR A 7 27.81 6.27 24.10
CA THR A 7 27.01 5.87 25.26
C THR A 7 26.84 4.36 25.30
N SER A 8 26.85 3.80 26.50
CA SER A 8 26.61 2.38 26.71
C SER A 8 25.14 2.00 26.44
N ILE A 9 24.90 0.71 26.20
CA ILE A 9 23.54 0.18 25.98
C ILE A 9 22.65 0.46 27.20
N THR A 10 23.18 0.28 28.41
CA THR A 10 22.43 0.50 29.67
C THR A 10 22.10 1.97 29.91
N GLU A 11 22.98 2.91 29.55
CA GLU A 11 22.65 4.34 29.61
C GLU A 11 21.55 4.71 28.61
N THR A 12 21.60 4.12 27.41
CA THR A 12 20.60 4.34 26.37
C THR A 12 19.25 3.73 26.75
N GLU A 13 19.26 2.55 27.37
CA GLU A 13 18.07 1.90 27.95
C GLU A 13 17.38 2.82 28.95
N ARG A 14 18.13 3.34 29.94
CA ARG A 14 17.60 4.26 30.97
C ARG A 14 17.07 5.57 30.39
N LEU A 15 17.67 6.04 29.29
CA LEU A 15 17.25 7.27 28.62
C LEU A 15 15.94 7.09 27.83
N VAL A 16 15.78 5.94 27.16
CA VAL A 16 14.68 5.67 26.23
C VAL A 16 13.54 4.90 26.92
N ASP A 17 13.76 4.44 28.15
CA ASP A 17 12.81 3.65 28.97
C ASP A 17 12.24 2.45 28.18
N CYS A 18 13.13 1.77 27.46
CA CYS A 18 12.83 0.61 26.61
C CYS A 18 13.75 -0.55 27.02
N SER A 19 13.38 -1.79 26.69
CA SER A 19 14.22 -2.94 27.03
C SER A 19 15.61 -2.88 26.38
N GLN A 20 16.63 -3.44 27.05
CA GLN A 20 17.97 -3.61 26.46
C GLN A 20 17.92 -4.33 25.12
N SER A 21 17.04 -5.32 24.98
CA SER A 21 16.85 -6.08 23.73
C SER A 21 16.35 -5.20 22.57
N ALA A 22 15.46 -4.24 22.83
CA ALA A 22 14.98 -3.30 21.83
C ALA A 22 16.10 -2.34 21.41
N VAL A 23 16.87 -1.83 22.37
CA VAL A 23 18.03 -0.96 22.11
C VAL A 23 19.06 -1.68 21.24
N VAL A 24 19.40 -2.94 21.57
CA VAL A 24 20.34 -3.77 20.79
C VAL A 24 19.80 -4.03 19.38
N SER A 25 18.51 -4.39 19.24
CA SER A 25 17.87 -4.64 17.96
C SER A 25 17.91 -3.40 17.04
N ILE A 26 17.57 -2.22 17.58
CA ILE A 26 17.59 -0.96 16.84
C ILE A 26 19.01 -0.57 16.47
N HIS A 27 19.98 -0.75 17.39
CA HIS A 27 21.38 -0.45 17.12
C HIS A 27 21.96 -1.35 16.02
N ALA A 28 21.68 -2.65 16.07
CA ALA A 28 22.11 -3.60 15.05
C ALA A 28 21.46 -3.29 13.69
N LYS A 29 20.15 -3.01 13.66
CA LYS A 29 19.46 -2.59 12.44
C LYS A 29 20.09 -1.34 11.84
N TRP A 30 20.42 -0.35 12.68
CA TRP A 30 21.06 0.88 12.22
C TRP A 30 22.47 0.62 11.65
N ILE A 31 23.28 -0.24 12.26
CA ILE A 31 24.61 -0.61 11.73
C ILE A 31 24.50 -1.28 10.37
N ASN A 32 23.51 -2.18 10.20
CA ASN A 32 23.36 -2.97 8.99
C ASN A 32 22.68 -2.21 7.84
N ASP A 33 21.59 -1.52 8.15
CA ASP A 33 20.70 -0.90 7.16
C ASP A 33 20.93 0.61 7.03
N GLY A 34 21.67 1.23 7.96
CA GLY A 34 21.81 2.69 8.07
C GLY A 34 20.52 3.40 8.50
N ASP A 35 19.47 2.66 8.82
CA ASP A 35 18.13 3.18 9.09
C ASP A 35 17.67 2.84 10.52
N THR A 36 17.06 3.82 11.17
CA THR A 36 16.37 3.66 12.47
C THR A 36 14.86 3.61 12.32
N SER A 37 14.35 3.77 11.09
CA SER A 37 12.92 3.75 10.84
C SER A 37 12.34 2.35 11.03
N SER A 38 11.14 2.30 11.60
CA SER A 38 10.31 1.09 11.63
C SER A 38 9.47 0.93 10.35
N ARG A 39 9.77 1.67 9.27
CA ARG A 39 8.93 1.67 8.07
C ARG A 39 8.96 0.30 7.41
N HIS A 40 7.82 -0.38 7.44
CA HIS A 40 7.61 -1.60 6.67
C HIS A 40 7.29 -1.25 5.21
N GLN A 41 8.27 -0.79 4.44
CA GLN A 41 8.11 -0.66 2.99
C GLN A 41 8.21 -2.03 2.34
N GLY A 42 7.25 -2.37 1.47
CA GLY A 42 7.32 -3.61 0.68
C GLY A 42 6.88 -4.89 1.40
N VAL A 43 6.35 -4.80 2.62
CA VAL A 43 5.71 -5.95 3.27
C VAL A 43 4.33 -6.25 2.66
N GLY A 44 4.00 -7.53 2.52
CA GLY A 44 2.70 -7.99 2.05
C GLY A 44 2.68 -8.53 0.61
N ARG A 45 1.65 -9.31 0.30
CA ARG A 45 1.49 -9.94 -1.02
C ARG A 45 1.20 -8.89 -2.09
N PRO A 46 1.87 -8.93 -3.27
CA PRO A 46 1.52 -8.07 -4.39
C PRO A 46 0.05 -8.24 -4.78
N ARG A 47 -0.68 -7.12 -4.93
CA ARG A 47 -2.09 -7.14 -5.35
C ARG A 47 -2.21 -7.71 -6.77
N ALA A 48 -3.19 -8.57 -7.00
CA ALA A 48 -3.48 -9.17 -8.32
C ALA A 48 -3.60 -8.10 -9.43
N MET A 49 -4.21 -6.96 -9.09
CA MET A 49 -4.40 -5.84 -10.00
C MET A 49 -3.18 -4.93 -10.20
N LYS A 50 -1.99 -5.26 -9.68
CA LYS A 50 -0.80 -4.40 -9.82
C LYS A 50 -0.44 -4.13 -11.30
N LYS A 51 -0.50 -5.16 -12.16
CA LYS A 51 -0.17 -5.04 -13.60
C LYS A 51 -1.33 -4.43 -14.43
N GLY A 52 -2.57 -4.66 -14.01
CA GLY A 52 -3.77 -4.26 -14.74
C GLY A 52 -4.32 -2.87 -14.44
N ARG A 53 -3.71 -2.11 -13.51
CA ARG A 53 -4.24 -0.80 -13.07
C ARG A 53 -4.49 0.16 -14.25
N ARG A 54 -3.53 0.27 -15.18
CA ARG A 54 -3.64 1.17 -16.34
C ARG A 54 -4.80 0.80 -17.26
N ARG A 55 -5.09 -0.50 -17.40
CA ARG A 55 -6.21 -0.98 -18.21
C ARG A 55 -7.54 -0.65 -17.53
N LEU A 56 -7.66 -0.93 -16.24
CA LEU A 56 -8.87 -0.57 -15.49
C LEU A 56 -9.14 0.93 -15.54
N SER A 57 -8.13 1.79 -15.37
CA SER A 57 -8.31 3.24 -15.50
C SER A 57 -8.80 3.68 -16.88
N ARG A 58 -8.41 2.98 -17.96
CA ARG A 58 -8.92 3.26 -19.32
C ARG A 58 -10.38 2.83 -19.45
N LEU A 59 -10.72 1.63 -18.98
CA LEU A 59 -12.10 1.12 -18.99
C LEU A 59 -13.05 2.06 -18.25
N VAL A 60 -12.69 2.49 -17.04
CA VAL A 60 -13.49 3.44 -16.25
C VAL A 60 -13.68 4.77 -16.97
N LYS A 61 -12.65 5.28 -17.67
CA LYS A 61 -12.74 6.53 -18.44
C LYS A 61 -13.69 6.42 -19.63
N GLN A 62 -13.71 5.26 -20.30
CA GLN A 62 -14.59 4.98 -21.44
C GLN A 62 -16.04 4.71 -20.99
N ASN A 63 -16.19 4.03 -19.86
CA ASN A 63 -17.46 3.51 -19.36
C ASN A 63 -17.89 4.18 -18.05
N ARG A 64 -17.95 5.53 -18.04
CA ARG A 64 -18.24 6.32 -16.83
C ARG A 64 -19.56 5.97 -16.13
N ARG A 65 -20.53 5.37 -16.83
CA ARG A 65 -21.86 5.07 -16.27
C ARG A 65 -22.08 3.59 -15.94
N GLN A 66 -21.09 2.73 -16.19
CA GLN A 66 -21.23 1.29 -15.98
C GLN A 66 -21.05 0.90 -14.51
N ARG A 67 -21.73 -0.17 -14.11
CA ARG A 67 -21.60 -0.77 -12.78
C ARG A 67 -20.31 -1.57 -12.66
N VAL A 68 -19.84 -1.77 -11.42
CA VAL A 68 -18.58 -2.49 -11.16
C VAL A 68 -18.59 -3.92 -11.72
N ALA A 69 -19.70 -4.65 -11.60
CA ALA A 69 -19.88 -5.97 -12.22
C ALA A 69 -19.65 -5.97 -13.75
N GLN A 70 -20.10 -4.93 -14.46
CA GLN A 70 -19.90 -4.82 -15.91
C GLN A 70 -18.44 -4.52 -16.26
N LEU A 71 -17.81 -3.64 -15.48
CA LEU A 71 -16.39 -3.34 -15.62
C LEU A 71 -15.51 -4.55 -15.30
N GLU A 72 -15.93 -5.40 -14.36
CA GLU A 72 -15.24 -6.65 -14.04
C GLU A 72 -15.32 -7.65 -15.18
N ALA A 73 -16.51 -7.87 -15.76
CA ALA A 73 -16.67 -8.73 -16.93
C ALA A 73 -15.82 -8.26 -18.12
N GLU A 74 -15.83 -6.96 -18.43
CA GLU A 74 -15.04 -6.38 -19.52
C GLU A 74 -13.53 -6.43 -19.24
N TYR A 75 -13.13 -6.27 -17.97
CA TYR A 75 -11.75 -6.45 -17.57
C TYR A 75 -11.33 -7.93 -17.71
N ASN A 76 -12.15 -8.88 -17.29
CA ASN A 76 -11.83 -10.31 -17.39
C ASN A 76 -11.87 -10.83 -18.84
N ALA A 77 -12.53 -10.14 -19.76
CA ALA A 77 -12.50 -10.46 -21.19
C ALA A 77 -11.14 -10.21 -21.87
N GLY A 78 -10.15 -9.63 -21.17
CA GLY A 78 -8.81 -9.40 -21.72
C GLY A 78 -7.77 -10.43 -21.25
N PRO A 79 -6.53 -10.35 -21.75
CA PRO A 79 -5.46 -11.33 -21.46
C PRO A 79 -4.89 -11.23 -20.03
N SER A 80 -5.59 -10.52 -19.14
CA SER A 80 -5.17 -10.31 -17.75
C SER A 80 -5.66 -11.47 -16.90
N ALA A 81 -5.02 -11.71 -15.75
CA ALA A 81 -5.56 -12.64 -14.77
C ALA A 81 -6.98 -12.21 -14.34
N ASN A 82 -7.89 -13.18 -14.26
CA ASN A 82 -9.25 -12.95 -13.78
C ASN A 82 -9.23 -12.36 -12.37
N VAL A 83 -10.08 -11.37 -12.15
CA VAL A 83 -10.23 -10.71 -10.86
C VAL A 83 -11.70 -10.64 -10.50
N SER A 84 -11.99 -10.79 -9.22
CA SER A 84 -13.37 -10.66 -8.72
C SER A 84 -13.82 -9.21 -8.71
N GLU A 85 -15.14 -9.01 -8.76
CA GLU A 85 -15.78 -7.70 -8.66
C GLU A 85 -15.30 -6.92 -7.43
N HIS A 86 -15.21 -7.58 -6.27
CA HIS A 86 -14.70 -6.97 -5.04
C HIS A 86 -13.26 -6.46 -5.18
N THR A 87 -12.41 -7.15 -5.95
CA THR A 87 -11.03 -6.71 -6.21
C THR A 87 -11.01 -5.47 -7.10
N VAL A 88 -11.90 -5.42 -8.09
CA VAL A 88 -12.12 -4.26 -8.96
C VAL A 88 -12.58 -3.07 -8.13
N GLN A 89 -13.66 -3.22 -7.35
CA GLN A 89 -14.20 -2.19 -6.46
C GLN A 89 -13.15 -1.62 -5.52
N ARG A 90 -12.40 -2.47 -4.81
CA ARG A 90 -11.37 -2.04 -3.87
C ARG A 90 -10.28 -1.21 -4.54
N THR A 91 -9.91 -1.56 -5.78
CA THR A 91 -8.90 -0.81 -6.52
C THR A 91 -9.44 0.50 -7.08
N LEU A 92 -10.73 0.55 -7.44
CA LEU A 92 -11.39 1.79 -7.85
C LEU A 92 -11.41 2.81 -6.69
N LEU A 93 -11.75 2.36 -5.48
CA LEU A 93 -11.72 3.19 -4.27
C LEU A 93 -10.29 3.65 -3.90
N ASP A 94 -9.32 2.73 -3.89
CA ASP A 94 -7.89 3.03 -3.62
C ASP A 94 -7.30 4.08 -4.58
N ARG A 95 -7.88 4.20 -5.77
CA ARG A 95 -7.43 5.12 -6.82
C ARG A 95 -8.29 6.37 -6.97
N GLY A 96 -9.38 6.49 -6.23
CA GLY A 96 -10.35 7.58 -6.41
C GLY A 96 -11.04 7.56 -7.77
N LEU A 97 -11.19 6.38 -8.38
CA LEU A 97 -11.84 6.21 -9.67
C LEU A 97 -13.36 6.01 -9.56
N CYS A 98 -13.88 5.82 -8.34
CA CYS A 98 -15.32 5.72 -8.01
C CYS A 98 -15.61 6.41 -6.67
N SER A 99 -16.75 7.10 -6.56
CA SER A 99 -17.35 7.47 -5.28
C SER A 99 -18.03 6.25 -4.65
N ALA A 100 -18.06 6.19 -3.31
CA ALA A 100 -18.47 5.03 -2.51
C ALA A 100 -19.97 4.65 -2.60
N THR A 101 -20.69 5.15 -3.61
CA THR A 101 -22.13 5.02 -3.77
C THR A 101 -22.43 4.60 -5.20
N ASP A 102 -23.37 3.67 -5.35
CA ASP A 102 -23.94 3.12 -6.58
C ASP A 102 -24.58 4.19 -7.50
N VAL A 103 -23.79 5.17 -7.91
CA VAL A 103 -24.23 6.35 -8.67
C VAL A 103 -23.26 6.52 -9.85
N PRO A 104 -23.77 6.74 -11.08
CA PRO A 104 -22.93 6.90 -12.26
C PRO A 104 -21.82 7.91 -12.01
N LEU A 105 -20.63 7.65 -12.56
CA LEU A 105 -19.43 8.48 -12.38
C LEU A 105 -19.65 9.85 -12.99
N VAL A 106 -20.28 10.73 -12.23
CA VAL A 106 -20.37 12.15 -12.52
C VAL A 106 -19.23 12.82 -11.77
N SER A 107 -18.30 13.36 -12.56
CA SER A 107 -17.33 14.38 -12.21
C SER A 107 -16.24 14.02 -11.20
N LEU A 108 -15.08 13.60 -11.72
CA LEU A 108 -13.80 14.19 -11.32
C LEU A 108 -12.93 14.33 -12.57
N CYS A 109 -12.86 15.56 -13.09
CA CYS A 109 -11.73 16.04 -13.89
C CYS A 109 -10.55 16.30 -12.97
#